data_AF-A0A1F1PYT2-F1
#
_entry.id   AF-A0A1F1PYT2-F1
#
_cell.length_a   1.000
_cell.length_b   1.000
_cell.length_c   1.000
_cell.angle_alpha   90.00
_cell.angle_beta   90.00
_cell.angle_gamma   90.00
#
_symmetry.space_group_name_H-M   'P 1'
#
loop_
_entity.id
_entity.type
_entity.pdbx_description
1 polymer ?
#
loop_
_entity_poly.entity_id
_entity_poly.type
_entity_poly.pdbx_seq_one_letter_code
_entity_poly.pdbx_strand_id
1 'polypeptide(L)'
;MHAFGLLILNASFVEGTVRTILTEKVKADLDEAVERGKRAGRTEHDSPTRLLQKFLIELESSGGWDNLVKSAGISYFGSALDSDVDKDVKEGINVLFTLRNVLAHGTALIQPTVKMTEDMKDVYPYSWQSKLHGVGMYLERHFKRGGMFENLADPDLPEHFINITKKYFEQLTPKFTPIPERAQKTVDMIRDYSFGFVNNTR
;
A
#
# COMPACT_ATOMS: atom_id res chain seq x y z
N MET A 1 12.35 -21.15 -0.62
CA MET A 1 11.11 -20.35 -0.48
C MET A 1 11.30 -19.30 0.63
N HIS A 2 12.28 -18.40 0.47
CA HIS A 2 12.70 -17.42 1.50
C HIS A 2 12.35 -15.97 1.17
N ALA A 3 11.91 -15.68 -0.07
CA ALA A 3 11.55 -14.34 -0.55
C ALA A 3 10.28 -13.76 0.12
N PHE A 4 9.41 -14.60 0.69
CA PHE A 4 8.12 -14.17 1.24
C PHE A 4 8.25 -13.22 2.43
N GLY A 5 9.25 -13.40 3.30
CA GLY A 5 9.52 -12.46 4.38
C GLY A 5 9.83 -11.05 3.84
N LEU A 6 10.55 -10.98 2.72
CA LEU A 6 10.88 -9.71 2.06
C LEU A 6 9.67 -9.06 1.42
N LEU A 7 8.75 -9.83 0.84
CA LEU A 7 7.48 -9.30 0.30
C LEU A 7 6.59 -8.73 1.41
N ILE A 8 6.44 -9.45 2.52
CA ILE A 8 5.67 -8.99 3.69
C ILE A 8 6.27 -7.69 4.23
N LEU A 9 7.59 -7.66 4.42
CA LEU A 9 8.32 -6.48 4.88
C LEU A 9 8.11 -5.29 3.94
N ASN A 10 8.24 -5.50 2.63
CA ASN A 10 8.03 -4.47 1.62
C ASN A 10 6.60 -3.90 1.69
N ALA A 11 5.59 -4.76 1.72
CA ALA A 11 4.20 -4.34 1.87
C ALA A 11 3.98 -3.54 3.17
N SER A 12 4.59 -3.95 4.28
CA SER A 12 4.53 -3.24 5.56
C SER A 12 5.17 -1.86 5.50
N PHE A 13 6.30 -1.70 4.80
CA PHE A 13 6.92 -0.40 4.60
C PHE A 13 6.02 0.53 3.79
N VAL A 14 5.42 0.02 2.71
CA VAL A 14 4.50 0.80 1.88
C VAL A 14 3.29 1.26 2.68
N GLU A 15 2.58 0.33 3.33
CA GLU A 15 1.37 0.66 4.10
C GLU A 15 1.68 1.61 5.26
N GLY A 16 2.73 1.31 6.03
CA GLY A 16 3.11 2.11 7.20
C GLY A 16 3.52 3.53 6.83
N THR A 17 4.25 3.70 5.72
CA THR A 17 4.69 5.03 5.25
C THR A 17 3.50 5.84 4.73
N VAL A 18 2.65 5.27 3.87
CA VAL A 18 1.45 5.96 3.37
C VAL A 18 0.51 6.34 4.52
N ARG A 19 0.34 5.46 5.50
CA ARG A 19 -0.45 5.76 6.70
C ARG A 19 0.16 6.90 7.51
N THR A 20 1.47 6.89 7.72
CA THR A 20 2.17 7.98 8.43
C THR A 20 1.98 9.32 7.73
N ILE A 21 2.12 9.36 6.40
CA ILE A 21 1.88 10.57 5.60
C ILE A 21 0.47 11.10 5.86
N LEU A 22 -0.54 10.24 5.73
CA LEU A 22 -1.93 10.65 5.85
C LEU A 22 -2.29 11.07 7.28
N THR A 23 -1.87 10.30 8.29
CA THR A 23 -2.11 10.60 9.71
C THR A 23 -1.50 11.95 10.09
N GLU A 24 -0.26 12.22 9.70
CA GLU A 24 0.41 13.48 10.08
C GLU A 24 -0.19 14.69 9.34
N LYS A 25 -0.66 14.53 8.09
CA LYS A 25 -1.40 15.59 7.38
C LYS A 25 -2.74 15.91 8.04
N VAL A 26 -3.55 14.88 8.30
CA VAL A 26 -4.86 15.04 8.96
C VAL A 26 -4.70 15.67 10.34
N LYS A 27 -3.68 15.25 11.09
CA LYS A 27 -3.38 15.81 12.40
C LYS A 27 -2.99 17.28 12.32
N ALA A 28 -2.14 17.66 11.37
CA ALA A 28 -1.76 19.07 11.18
C ALA A 28 -2.98 19.95 10.86
N ASP A 29 -3.88 19.49 9.97
CA ASP A 29 -5.10 20.22 9.64
C ASP A 29 -6.07 20.30 10.83
N LEU A 30 -6.16 19.23 11.62
CA LEU A 30 -6.96 19.20 12.85
C LEU A 30 -6.42 20.20 13.87
N ASP A 31 -5.11 20.20 14.12
CA ASP A 31 -4.45 21.10 15.06
C ASP A 31 -4.65 22.57 14.62
N GLU A 32 -4.54 22.88 13.32
CA GLU A 32 -4.83 24.21 12.78
C GLU A 32 -6.30 24.60 13.00
N ALA A 33 -7.25 23.70 12.72
CA ALA A 33 -8.67 23.95 12.91
C ALA A 33 -9.02 24.24 14.38
N VAL A 34 -8.43 23.49 15.30
CA VAL A 34 -8.58 23.68 16.75
C VAL A 34 -8.01 25.03 17.18
N GLU A 35 -6.80 25.39 16.76
CA GLU A 35 -6.17 26.65 17.13
C GLU A 35 -6.93 27.87 16.57
N ARG A 36 -7.43 27.79 15.32
CA ARG A 36 -8.34 28.81 14.77
C ARG A 36 -9.60 28.95 15.61
N GLY A 37 -10.17 27.83 16.07
CA GLY A 37 -11.32 27.84 16.96
C GLY A 37 -11.06 28.51 18.30
N LYS A 38 -9.94 28.18 18.94
CA LYS A 38 -9.52 28.80 20.21
C LYS A 38 -9.32 30.31 20.07
N ARG A 39 -8.67 30.76 19.00
CA ARG A 39 -8.49 32.20 18.71
C ARG A 39 -9.80 32.92 18.47
N ALA A 40 -10.82 32.23 17.95
CA ALA A 40 -12.18 32.74 17.80
C ALA A 40 -13.03 32.63 19.09
N GLY A 41 -12.44 32.23 20.22
CA GLY A 41 -13.14 32.12 21.51
C GLY A 41 -13.99 30.87 21.67
N ARG A 42 -13.87 29.87 20.79
CA ARG A 42 -14.61 28.61 20.91
C ARG A 42 -14.02 27.74 22.02
N THR A 43 -14.90 27.20 22.87
CA THR A 43 -14.55 26.25 23.94
C THR A 43 -14.75 24.80 23.53
N GLU A 44 -15.45 24.55 22.42
CA GLU A 44 -15.74 23.22 21.90
C GLU A 44 -15.37 23.09 20.42
N HIS A 45 -15.16 21.84 19.98
CA HIS A 45 -14.95 21.51 18.57
C HIS A 45 -16.23 21.71 17.77
N ASP A 46 -16.13 22.43 16.66
CA ASP A 46 -17.20 22.50 15.67
C ASP A 46 -17.39 21.17 14.94
N SER A 47 -18.48 21.03 14.19
CA SER A 47 -18.79 19.78 13.48
C SER A 47 -17.69 19.36 12.50
N PRO A 48 -17.11 20.24 11.66
CA PRO A 48 -15.97 19.88 10.82
C PRO A 48 -14.76 19.35 11.59
N THR A 49 -14.39 20.01 12.71
CA THR A 49 -13.27 19.57 13.57
C THR A 49 -13.54 18.19 14.17
N ARG A 50 -14.78 17.93 14.61
CA ARG A 50 -15.18 16.60 15.11
C ARG A 50 -15.13 15.51 14.04
N LEU A 51 -15.50 15.84 12.80
CA LEU A 51 -15.41 14.91 11.67
C LEU A 51 -13.94 14.55 11.35
N LEU A 52 -13.04 15.54 11.33
CA LEU A 52 -11.61 15.31 11.15
C LEU A 52 -11.02 14.46 12.28
N GLN A 53 -11.40 14.72 13.53
CA GLN A 53 -10.98 13.92 14.67
C GLN A 53 -11.46 12.47 14.55
N LYS A 54 -12.72 12.25 14.15
CA LYS A 54 -13.26 10.92 13.94
C LYS A 54 -12.54 10.19 12.79
N PHE A 55 -12.28 10.90 11.69
CA PHE A 55 -11.53 10.37 10.56
C PHE A 55 -10.11 9.95 10.97
N LEU A 56 -9.42 10.74 11.80
CA LEU A 56 -8.11 10.39 12.33
C LEU A 56 -8.13 9.08 13.15
N ILE A 57 -9.14 8.93 14.02
CA ILE A 57 -9.34 7.70 14.81
C ILE A 57 -9.61 6.50 13.89
N GLU A 58 -10.44 6.67 12.87
CA GLU A 58 -10.73 5.64 11.87
C GLU A 58 -9.47 5.28 11.07
N LEU A 59 -8.63 6.24 10.73
CA LEU A 59 -7.37 6.02 10.02
C LEU A 59 -6.35 5.22 10.86
N GLU A 60 -6.30 5.45 12.17
CA GLU A 60 -5.40 4.72 13.08
C GLU A 60 -5.91 3.31 13.41
N SER A 61 -7.24 3.11 13.39
CA SER A 61 -7.88 1.84 13.74
C SER A 61 -8.22 0.94 12.54
N SER A 62 -8.33 1.50 11.32
CA SER A 62 -8.66 0.73 10.12
C SER A 62 -7.42 0.09 9.48
N GLY A 63 -7.47 -1.24 9.34
CA GLY A 63 -6.46 -2.01 8.63
C GLY A 63 -6.74 -2.13 7.13
N GLY A 64 -5.68 -2.36 6.36
CA GLY A 64 -5.76 -2.82 4.99
C GLY A 64 -5.47 -1.75 3.94
N TRP A 65 -4.65 -2.13 2.97
CA TRP A 65 -4.20 -1.30 1.86
C TRP A 65 -5.33 -0.67 1.05
N ASP A 66 -6.31 -1.45 0.63
CA ASP A 66 -7.42 -0.95 -0.19
C ASP A 66 -8.21 0.14 0.53
N ASN A 67 -8.45 -0.02 1.83
CA ASN A 67 -9.13 0.99 2.64
C ASN A 67 -8.29 2.26 2.78
N LEU A 68 -6.98 2.13 2.99
CA LEU A 68 -6.07 3.26 3.11
C LEU A 68 -6.01 4.08 1.82
N VAL A 69 -5.85 3.43 0.67
CA VAL A 69 -5.68 4.13 -0.61
C VAL A 69 -7.00 4.66 -1.16
N LYS A 70 -8.06 3.84 -1.13
CA LYS A 70 -9.34 4.20 -1.75
C LYS A 70 -10.21 4.95 -0.76
N SER A 71 -10.61 4.32 0.33
CA SER A 71 -11.60 4.89 1.25
C SER A 71 -11.05 6.13 1.96
N ALA A 72 -9.87 6.04 2.57
CA ALA A 72 -9.29 7.18 3.27
C ALA A 72 -8.84 8.28 2.30
N GLY A 73 -8.29 7.91 1.15
CA GLY A 73 -7.97 8.86 0.07
C GLY A 73 -9.18 9.64 -0.40
N ILE A 74 -10.26 8.96 -0.77
CA ILE A 74 -11.49 9.60 -1.25
C ILE A 74 -12.09 10.51 -0.17
N SER A 75 -12.16 10.03 1.08
CA SER A 75 -12.75 10.80 2.18
C SER A 75 -11.99 12.10 2.47
N TYR A 76 -10.67 12.12 2.32
CA TYR A 76 -9.85 13.28 2.71
C TYR A 76 -9.41 14.15 1.53
N PHE A 77 -9.13 13.56 0.35
CA PHE A 77 -8.67 14.27 -0.86
C PHE A 77 -9.68 14.25 -2.01
N GLY A 78 -10.85 13.63 -1.86
CA GLY A 78 -11.86 13.50 -2.93
C GLY A 78 -11.49 12.53 -4.05
N SER A 79 -10.33 11.86 -3.96
CA SER A 79 -9.82 10.89 -4.94
C SER A 79 -8.98 9.82 -4.25
N ALA A 80 -8.80 8.65 -4.88
CA ALA A 80 -7.87 7.65 -4.36
C ALA A 80 -6.47 8.26 -4.18
N LEU A 81 -5.74 7.84 -3.13
CA LEU A 81 -4.43 8.41 -2.82
C LEU A 81 -3.47 8.29 -4.00
N ASP A 82 -3.52 7.15 -4.68
CA ASP A 82 -2.66 6.82 -5.80
C ASP A 82 -3.24 7.22 -7.15
N SER A 83 -4.29 8.05 -7.24
CA SER A 83 -4.95 8.42 -8.50
C SER A 83 -4.00 8.73 -9.67
N ASP A 84 -2.89 9.39 -9.36
CA ASP A 84 -1.93 9.91 -10.33
C ASP A 84 -0.75 8.97 -10.59
N VAL A 85 -0.70 7.83 -9.91
CA VAL A 85 0.32 6.79 -10.10
C VAL A 85 0.01 5.98 -11.37
N ASP A 86 1.06 5.63 -12.10
CA ASP A 86 0.98 4.85 -13.34
C ASP A 86 0.29 3.50 -13.12
N LYS A 87 -0.47 3.06 -14.14
CA LYS A 87 -1.25 1.82 -14.07
C LYS A 87 -0.39 0.59 -13.77
N ASP A 88 0.79 0.49 -14.37
CA ASP A 88 1.68 -0.67 -14.18
C ASP A 88 2.28 -0.70 -12.76
N VAL A 89 2.59 0.47 -12.20
CA VAL A 89 3.09 0.59 -10.82
C VAL A 89 1.98 0.24 -9.83
N LYS A 90 0.75 0.75 -10.05
CA LYS A 90 -0.43 0.36 -9.27
C LYS A 90 -0.69 -1.13 -9.31
N GLU A 91 -0.62 -1.74 -10.50
CA GLU A 91 -0.80 -3.18 -10.67
C GLU A 91 0.24 -3.95 -9.82
N GLY A 92 1.51 -3.55 -9.89
CA GLY A 92 2.57 -4.16 -9.08
C GLY A 92 2.34 -4.03 -7.57
N ILE A 93 1.91 -2.87 -7.08
CA ILE A 93 1.58 -2.68 -5.67
C ILE A 93 0.37 -3.52 -5.25
N ASN A 94 -0.67 -3.58 -6.08
CA ASN A 94 -1.84 -4.43 -5.80
C ASN A 94 -1.47 -5.93 -5.76
N VAL A 95 -0.58 -6.37 -6.64
CA VAL A 95 -0.04 -7.74 -6.61
C VAL A 95 0.76 -7.97 -5.33
N LEU A 96 1.62 -7.03 -4.91
CA LEU A 96 2.37 -7.11 -3.66
C LEU A 96 1.46 -7.30 -2.44
N PHE A 97 0.39 -6.49 -2.33
CA PHE A 97 -0.57 -6.61 -1.23
C PHE A 97 -1.45 -7.86 -1.31
N THR A 98 -1.79 -8.31 -2.52
CA THR A 98 -2.48 -9.59 -2.72
C THR A 98 -1.61 -10.75 -2.22
N LEU A 99 -0.33 -10.78 -2.62
CA LEU A 99 0.63 -11.77 -2.15
C LEU A 99 0.82 -11.70 -0.63
N ARG A 100 0.97 -10.50 -0.05
CA ARG A 100 1.05 -10.33 1.41
C ARG A 100 -0.17 -10.92 2.11
N ASN A 101 -1.37 -10.70 1.60
CA ASN A 101 -2.59 -11.23 2.23
C ASN A 101 -2.68 -12.75 2.13
N VAL A 102 -2.33 -13.32 0.97
CA VAL A 102 -2.22 -14.78 0.79
C VAL A 102 -1.26 -15.38 1.82
N LEU A 103 -0.08 -14.78 1.95
CA LEU A 103 0.97 -15.25 2.86
C LEU A 103 0.58 -15.09 4.34
N ALA A 104 -0.03 -13.95 4.71
CA ALA A 104 -0.40 -13.63 6.08
C ALA A 104 -1.53 -14.52 6.61
N HIS A 105 -2.43 -15.01 5.74
CA HIS A 105 -3.50 -15.91 6.15
C HIS A 105 -3.07 -17.38 6.26
N GLY A 106 -1.79 -17.70 6.03
CA GLY A 106 -1.27 -19.07 6.11
C GLY A 106 -1.99 -20.05 5.18
N THR A 107 -2.73 -19.54 4.19
CA THR A 107 -3.45 -20.37 3.25
C THR A 107 -2.40 -21.01 2.36
N ALA A 108 -2.44 -22.34 2.25
CA ALA A 108 -1.80 -23.00 1.13
C ALA A 108 -2.27 -22.24 -0.13
N LEU A 109 -1.32 -21.85 -0.99
CA LEU A 109 -1.62 -21.30 -2.29
C LEU A 109 -2.36 -22.39 -3.10
N ILE A 110 -3.68 -22.48 -2.93
CA ILE A 110 -4.53 -23.38 -3.69
C ILE A 110 -4.80 -22.65 -4.99
N GLN A 111 -4.02 -22.96 -6.02
CA GLN A 111 -4.31 -22.56 -7.38
C GLN A 111 -5.34 -23.56 -7.94
N PRO A 112 -6.63 -23.20 -8.04
CA PRO A 112 -7.63 -24.15 -8.50
C PRO A 112 -7.43 -24.37 -10.00
N THR A 113 -7.31 -25.64 -10.41
CA THR A 113 -7.09 -26.04 -11.80
C THR A 113 -8.32 -25.84 -12.68
N VAL A 114 -9.51 -25.74 -12.06
CA VAL A 114 -10.77 -25.49 -12.74
C VAL A 114 -11.19 -24.04 -12.48
N LYS A 115 -11.39 -23.27 -13.55
CA LYS A 115 -11.91 -21.90 -13.47
C LYS A 115 -13.35 -21.94 -12.94
N MET A 116 -13.61 -21.22 -11.86
CA MET A 116 -14.97 -21.04 -11.35
C MET A 116 -15.78 -20.19 -12.32
N THR A 117 -17.06 -20.50 -12.45
CA THR A 117 -17.97 -19.85 -13.38
C THR A 117 -18.40 -18.46 -12.86
N GLU A 118 -18.77 -17.53 -13.76
CA GLU A 118 -19.03 -16.13 -13.40
C GLU A 118 -20.28 -15.91 -12.53
N ASP A 119 -21.19 -16.88 -12.49
CA ASP A 119 -22.32 -16.94 -11.57
C ASP A 119 -21.89 -17.09 -10.10
N MET A 120 -20.63 -17.43 -9.84
CA MET A 120 -20.05 -17.60 -8.51
C MET A 120 -19.35 -16.33 -7.99
N LYS A 121 -19.54 -15.15 -8.61
CA LYS A 121 -18.84 -13.91 -8.24
C LYS A 121 -19.01 -13.51 -6.76
N ASP A 122 -20.12 -13.87 -6.15
CA ASP A 122 -20.44 -13.50 -4.76
C ASP A 122 -19.82 -14.44 -3.72
N VAL A 123 -19.18 -15.54 -4.12
CA VAL A 123 -18.54 -16.46 -3.18
C VAL A 123 -17.05 -16.14 -3.00
N TYR A 124 -16.60 -16.20 -1.74
CA TYR A 124 -15.21 -15.95 -1.36
C TYR A 124 -14.17 -16.68 -2.23
N PRO A 125 -14.33 -17.99 -2.55
CA PRO A 125 -13.35 -18.71 -3.38
C PRO A 125 -13.20 -18.16 -4.80
N TYR A 126 -14.27 -17.63 -5.42
CA TYR A 126 -14.20 -17.03 -6.76
C TYR A 126 -13.35 -15.75 -6.74
N SER A 127 -13.61 -14.87 -5.78
CA SER A 127 -12.85 -13.63 -5.60
C SER A 127 -11.38 -13.91 -5.36
N TRP A 128 -11.09 -14.99 -4.61
CA TRP A 128 -9.74 -15.45 -4.32
C TRP A 128 -9.05 -15.99 -5.57
N GLN A 129 -9.71 -16.89 -6.31
CA GLN A 129 -9.18 -17.43 -7.56
C GLN A 129 -8.89 -16.33 -8.58
N SER A 130 -9.78 -15.36 -8.71
CA SER A 130 -9.63 -14.24 -9.65
C SER A 130 -8.41 -13.37 -9.30
N LYS A 131 -8.21 -13.06 -8.01
CA LYS A 131 -7.03 -12.33 -7.55
C LYS A 131 -5.73 -13.12 -7.79
N LEU A 132 -5.72 -14.41 -7.46
CA LEU A 132 -4.55 -15.28 -7.70
C LEU A 132 -4.24 -15.44 -9.19
N HIS A 133 -5.26 -15.49 -10.05
CA HIS A 133 -5.07 -15.52 -11.49
C HIS A 133 -4.38 -14.25 -12.00
N GLY A 134 -4.83 -13.07 -11.54
CA GLY A 134 -4.18 -11.79 -11.86
C GLY A 134 -2.72 -11.73 -11.40
N VAL A 135 -2.44 -12.22 -10.18
CA VAL A 135 -1.08 -12.37 -9.66
C VAL A 135 -0.25 -13.29 -10.56
N GLY A 136 -0.79 -14.46 -10.93
CA GLY A 136 -0.11 -15.42 -11.80
C GLY A 136 0.24 -14.82 -13.17
N MET A 137 -0.69 -14.09 -13.79
CA MET A 137 -0.45 -13.38 -15.05
C MET A 137 0.63 -12.31 -14.93
N TYR A 138 0.58 -11.49 -13.86
CA TYR A 138 1.58 -10.47 -13.60
C TYR A 138 2.97 -11.11 -13.46
N LEU A 139 3.09 -12.13 -12.62
CA LEU A 139 4.35 -12.82 -12.38
C LEU A 139 4.91 -13.47 -13.65
N GLU A 140 4.07 -14.15 -14.44
CA GLU A 140 4.51 -14.75 -15.70
C GLU A 140 5.00 -13.71 -16.70
N ARG A 141 4.35 -12.55 -16.78
CA ARG A 141 4.78 -11.44 -17.65
C ARG A 141 6.19 -10.94 -17.30
N HIS A 142 6.55 -10.95 -16.02
CA HIS A 142 7.82 -10.39 -15.53
C HIS A 142 8.95 -11.43 -15.42
N PHE A 143 8.67 -12.67 -14.99
CA PHE A 143 9.71 -13.68 -14.70
C PHE A 143 9.73 -14.87 -15.67
N LYS A 144 8.62 -15.14 -16.38
CA LYS A 144 8.53 -16.14 -17.46
C LYS A 144 9.03 -17.54 -17.07
N ARG A 145 8.70 -17.99 -15.86
CA ARG A 145 9.14 -19.30 -15.33
C ARG A 145 8.12 -20.42 -15.56
N GLY A 146 6.98 -20.14 -16.19
CA GLY A 146 6.01 -21.15 -16.64
C GLY A 146 4.96 -21.57 -15.62
N GLY A 147 5.04 -21.07 -14.37
CA GLY A 147 4.08 -21.39 -13.32
C GLY A 147 4.15 -20.43 -12.13
N MET A 148 3.07 -20.36 -11.34
CA MET A 148 2.97 -19.38 -10.25
C MET A 148 4.06 -19.60 -9.20
N PHE A 149 4.31 -20.85 -8.81
CA PHE A 149 5.31 -21.17 -7.79
C PHE A 149 6.74 -20.95 -8.29
N GLU A 150 7.00 -21.28 -9.55
CA GLU A 150 8.29 -21.09 -10.21
C GLU A 150 8.61 -19.60 -10.33
N ASN A 151 7.62 -18.77 -10.69
CA ASN A 151 7.78 -17.32 -10.70
C ASN A 151 7.95 -16.75 -9.29
N LEU A 152 7.24 -17.28 -8.29
CA LEU A 152 7.41 -16.88 -6.87
C LEU A 152 8.75 -17.34 -6.27
N ALA A 153 9.40 -18.34 -6.88
CA ALA A 153 10.71 -18.82 -6.49
C ALA A 153 11.85 -18.09 -7.21
N ASP A 154 11.54 -17.15 -8.11
CA ASP A 154 12.55 -16.40 -8.85
C ASP A 154 13.41 -15.56 -7.88
N PRO A 155 14.76 -15.63 -7.99
CA PRO A 155 15.66 -14.90 -7.10
C PRO A 155 15.49 -13.37 -7.16
N ASP A 156 15.05 -12.83 -8.31
CA ASP A 156 14.92 -11.39 -8.52
C ASP A 156 13.57 -10.84 -8.04
N LEU A 157 12.66 -11.72 -7.58
CA LEU A 157 11.33 -11.36 -7.12
C LEU A 157 11.34 -10.25 -6.03
N PRO A 158 12.17 -10.33 -4.96
CA PRO A 158 12.21 -9.27 -3.96
C PRO A 158 12.66 -7.92 -4.53
N GLU A 159 13.68 -7.95 -5.38
CA GLU A 159 14.23 -6.74 -6.00
C GLU A 159 13.22 -6.08 -6.94
N HIS A 160 12.51 -6.87 -7.73
CA HIS A 160 11.41 -6.38 -8.57
C HIS A 160 10.39 -5.58 -7.76
N PHE A 161 9.87 -6.15 -6.66
CA PHE A 161 8.87 -5.45 -5.85
C PHE A 161 9.43 -4.25 -5.09
N ILE A 162 10.70 -4.25 -4.70
CA ILE A 162 11.35 -3.05 -4.15
C ILE A 162 11.42 -1.95 -5.21
N ASN A 163 11.77 -2.28 -6.46
CA ASN A 163 11.82 -1.31 -7.54
C ASN A 163 10.42 -0.75 -7.87
N ILE A 164 9.37 -1.58 -7.80
CA ILE A 164 7.98 -1.12 -7.87
C ILE A 164 7.67 -0.14 -6.72
N THR A 165 8.05 -0.47 -5.48
CA THR A 165 7.86 0.40 -4.32
C THR A 165 8.59 1.74 -4.45
N LYS A 166 9.82 1.75 -4.97
CA LYS A 166 10.56 2.99 -5.25
C LYS A 166 9.80 3.89 -6.23
N LYS A 167 9.40 3.34 -7.38
CA LYS A 167 8.60 4.06 -8.39
C LYS A 167 7.27 4.55 -7.82
N TYR A 168 6.64 3.74 -6.98
CA TYR A 168 5.39 4.12 -6.32
C TYR A 168 5.58 5.36 -5.45
N PHE A 169 6.60 5.40 -4.59
CA PHE A 169 6.86 6.58 -3.77
C PHE A 169 7.33 7.78 -4.59
N GLU A 170 8.14 7.59 -5.63
CA GLU A 170 8.52 8.67 -6.55
C GLU A 170 7.29 9.37 -7.16
N GLN A 171 6.28 8.60 -7.57
CA GLN A 171 5.06 9.13 -8.18
C GLN A 171 4.03 9.63 -7.16
N LEU A 172 3.97 9.00 -5.99
CA LEU A 172 2.99 9.30 -4.96
C LEU A 172 3.35 10.58 -4.17
N THR A 173 4.64 10.73 -3.84
CA THR A 173 5.11 11.75 -2.90
C THR A 173 4.89 13.21 -3.31
N PRO A 174 4.90 13.61 -4.59
CA PRO A 174 4.61 14.98 -5.00
C PRO A 174 3.26 15.50 -4.48
N LYS A 175 2.23 14.63 -4.41
CA LYS A 175 0.89 14.94 -3.90
C LYS A 175 0.87 15.38 -2.44
N PHE A 176 1.90 15.01 -1.67
CA PHE A 176 1.97 15.23 -0.23
C PHE A 176 2.94 16.32 0.17
N THR A 177 3.52 17.07 -0.77
CA THR A 177 4.52 18.11 -0.47
C THR A 177 3.93 19.24 0.40
N PRO A 178 4.60 19.66 1.50
CA PRO A 178 5.78 19.03 2.09
C PRO A 178 5.40 17.72 2.78
N ILE A 179 6.19 16.68 2.57
CA ILE A 179 6.00 15.37 3.17
C ILE A 179 6.38 15.46 4.66
N PRO A 180 5.62 14.82 5.56
CA PRO A 180 5.99 14.80 6.96
C PRO A 180 7.36 14.15 7.19
N GLU A 181 8.19 14.74 8.06
CA GLU A 181 9.62 14.39 8.21
C GLU A 181 9.84 12.89 8.48
N ARG A 182 8.98 12.28 9.30
CA ARG A 182 9.05 10.86 9.64
C ARG A 182 8.82 9.98 8.43
N ALA A 183 7.85 10.33 7.57
CA ALA A 183 7.61 9.61 6.33
C ALA A 183 8.73 9.85 5.31
N GLN A 184 9.26 11.07 5.23
CA GLN A 184 10.38 11.42 4.34
C GLN A 184 11.60 10.52 4.61
N LYS A 185 11.98 10.33 5.88
CA LYS A 185 13.09 9.43 6.26
C LYS A 185 12.90 8.01 5.71
N THR A 186 11.69 7.46 5.82
CA THR A 186 11.40 6.12 5.30
C THR A 186 11.43 6.09 3.78
N VAL A 187 10.89 7.11 3.10
CA VAL A 187 10.95 7.23 1.64
C VAL A 187 12.40 7.27 1.15
N ASP A 188 13.26 8.05 1.80
CA ASP A 188 14.69 8.13 1.46
C ASP A 188 15.40 6.79 1.66
N MET A 189 15.13 6.11 2.79
CA MET A 189 15.67 4.77 3.04
C MET A 189 15.23 3.76 1.98
N ILE A 190 13.97 3.79 1.55
CA ILE A 190 13.44 2.92 0.50
C ILE A 190 14.10 3.23 -0.84
N ARG A 191 14.23 4.51 -1.20
CA ARG A 191 14.86 4.95 -2.46
C ARG A 191 16.28 4.43 -2.58
N ASP A 192 17.04 4.53 -1.50
CA ASP A 192 18.46 4.21 -1.46
C ASP A 192 18.72 2.71 -1.20
N TYR A 193 17.68 1.94 -0.86
CA TYR A 193 17.80 0.50 -0.60
C TYR A 193 18.18 -0.29 -1.85
N SER A 194 19.16 -1.19 -1.75
CA SER A 194 19.54 -2.13 -2.81
C SER A 194 19.80 -3.51 -2.23
N PHE A 195 19.47 -4.56 -2.99
CA PHE A 195 19.91 -5.91 -2.65
C PHE A 195 21.40 -6.08 -3.03
N GLY A 196 22.17 -6.76 -2.17
CA GLY A 196 23.60 -7.03 -2.41
C GLY A 196 24.56 -6.08 -1.65
N PHE A 197 25.83 -6.12 -2.03
CA PHE A 197 26.92 -5.42 -1.32
C PHE A 197 26.97 -3.95 -1.73
N VAL A 198 26.72 -3.05 -0.78
CA VAL A 198 26.95 -1.61 -0.97
C VAL A 198 28.44 -1.36 -0.78
N ASN A 199 29.16 -1.05 -1.86
CA ASN A 199 30.56 -0.66 -1.77
C ASN A 199 30.61 0.77 -1.20
N ASN A 200 30.61 0.89 0.14
CA ASN A 200 30.79 2.14 0.85
C ASN A 200 32.26 2.58 0.76
N THR A 201 32.75 2.84 -0.44
CA THR A 201 33.96 3.65 -0.64
C THR A 201 33.53 5.11 -0.56
N ARG A 202 33.56 5.64 0.67
CA ARG A 202 33.61 7.08 0.92
C ARG A 202 35.03 7.59 0.70
#